data_AF-A0AA36N094-F1
#
_entry.id   AF-A0AA36N094-F1
#
_cell.length_a   1.000
_cell.length_b   1.000
_cell.length_c   1.000
_cell.angle_alpha   90.00
_cell.angle_beta   90.00
_cell.angle_gamma   90.00
#
_symmetry.space_group_name_H-M   'P 1'
#
loop_
_entity.id
_entity.type
_entity.pdbx_description
1 polymer ?
#
loop_
_entity_poly.entity_id
_entity_poly.type
_entity_poly.pdbx_seq_one_letter_code
_entity_poly.pdbx_strand_id
1 'polypeptide(L)'
;QSNSVGYSKDGMMVGVGAGQQSRVDCVKLAGRKVATWWLRFHPKVKGLPFREGVKRQDRVNARVRYIEGDMEEAEKTEWLKNFDSPPEPLTAEDKATFLKGLDGVSISSDAFFPFRDSIDHATRLGVKYVAQPGGSVADAEVIDACNTYGMAMAFTKLRLFHH
;
A
#
# COMPACT_ATOMS: atom_id res chain seq x y z
N GLN A 1 8.84 -16.37 0.85
CA GLN A 1 8.84 -16.20 2.31
C GLN A 1 7.45 -15.87 2.79
N SER A 2 6.74 -16.89 3.24
CA SER A 2 5.41 -16.81 3.83
C SER A 2 5.45 -16.32 5.29
N ASN A 3 4.36 -15.77 5.82
CA ASN A 3 3.10 -15.48 5.13
C ASN A 3 3.23 -14.26 4.20
N SER A 4 2.54 -14.31 3.07
CA SER A 4 2.63 -13.29 2.04
C SER A 4 1.26 -12.84 1.51
N VAL A 5 1.19 -11.53 1.24
CA VAL A 5 0.03 -10.86 0.65
C VAL A 5 0.55 -9.90 -0.42
N GLY A 6 -0.04 -9.98 -1.60
CA GLY A 6 0.31 -9.14 -2.75
C GLY A 6 -0.85 -8.26 -3.19
N TYR A 7 -0.55 -7.02 -3.51
CA TYR A 7 -1.45 -6.08 -4.16
C TYR A 7 -0.92 -5.79 -5.56
N SER A 8 -1.80 -5.81 -6.54
CA SER A 8 -1.49 -5.54 -7.94
C SER A 8 -2.48 -4.57 -8.57
N LYS A 9 -1.99 -3.81 -9.55
CA LYS A 9 -2.78 -2.90 -10.37
C LYS A 9 -2.10 -2.73 -11.72
N ASP A 10 -2.89 -2.68 -12.79
CA ASP A 10 -2.45 -2.43 -14.17
C ASP A 10 -1.28 -3.34 -14.61
N GLY A 11 -1.35 -4.62 -14.24
CA GLY A 11 -0.33 -5.63 -14.58
C GLY A 11 0.95 -5.58 -13.73
N MET A 12 0.98 -4.76 -12.67
CA MET A 12 2.16 -4.55 -11.83
C MET A 12 1.90 -4.88 -10.36
N MET A 13 2.92 -5.37 -9.66
CA MET A 13 2.91 -5.45 -8.20
C MET A 13 3.14 -4.07 -7.60
N VAL A 14 2.20 -3.61 -6.77
CA VAL A 14 2.23 -2.27 -6.17
C VAL A 14 2.43 -2.32 -4.65
N GLY A 15 2.22 -3.48 -4.02
CA GLY A 15 2.53 -3.71 -2.62
C GLY A 15 2.70 -5.18 -2.31
N VAL A 16 3.71 -5.54 -1.54
CA VAL A 16 3.98 -6.94 -1.13
C VAL A 16 4.39 -6.99 0.34
N GLY A 17 3.71 -7.83 1.10
CA GLY A 17 4.10 -8.27 2.43
C GLY A 17 4.65 -9.69 2.35
N ALA A 18 5.73 -9.93 3.07
CA ALA A 18 6.42 -11.23 3.09
C ALA A 18 7.00 -11.49 4.48
N GLY A 19 7.12 -12.76 4.84
CA GLY A 19 7.72 -13.21 6.11
C GLY A 19 6.94 -12.80 7.36
N GLN A 20 5.67 -12.43 7.22
CA GLN A 20 4.85 -12.03 8.37
C GLN A 20 4.24 -13.27 9.04
N GLN A 21 3.98 -13.18 10.34
CA GLN A 21 3.36 -14.27 11.10
C GLN A 21 1.83 -14.11 11.18
N SER A 22 1.36 -12.87 11.29
CA SER A 22 -0.07 -12.51 11.30
C SER A 22 -0.56 -12.12 9.91
N ARG A 23 -1.74 -12.63 9.52
CA ARG A 23 -2.34 -12.36 8.20
C ARG A 23 -2.70 -10.89 8.04
N VAL A 24 -3.40 -10.31 9.01
CA VAL A 24 -3.80 -8.90 8.95
C VAL A 24 -2.60 -7.97 8.96
N ASP A 25 -1.51 -8.32 9.64
CA ASP A 25 -0.29 -7.51 9.63
C ASP A 25 0.40 -7.58 8.27
N CYS A 26 0.36 -8.74 7.59
CA CYS A 26 0.82 -8.86 6.22
C CYS A 26 0.00 -8.00 5.24
N VAL A 27 -1.32 -8.00 5.38
CA VAL A 27 -2.25 -7.12 4.63
C VAL A 27 -1.90 -5.65 4.87
N LYS A 28 -1.79 -5.22 6.13
CA LYS A 28 -1.44 -3.84 6.50
C LYS A 28 -0.06 -3.42 6.00
N LEU A 29 0.95 -4.28 6.13
CA LEU A 29 2.32 -4.00 5.69
C LEU A 29 2.38 -3.86 4.17
N ALA A 30 1.77 -4.79 3.44
CA ALA A 30 1.66 -4.72 1.99
C ALA A 30 0.87 -3.48 1.56
N GLY A 31 -0.23 -3.18 2.25
CA GLY A 31 -1.08 -2.03 2.00
C GLY A 31 -0.39 -0.68 2.22
N ARG A 32 0.47 -0.56 3.24
CA ARG A 32 1.33 0.64 3.42
C ARG A 32 2.21 0.89 2.20
N LYS A 33 2.75 -0.16 1.58
CA LYS A 33 3.53 -0.04 0.34
C LYS A 33 2.67 0.43 -0.84
N VAL A 34 1.42 -0.03 -0.94
CA VAL A 34 0.45 0.46 -1.94
C VAL A 34 0.19 1.95 -1.74
N ALA A 35 -0.06 2.38 -0.50
CA ALA A 35 -0.30 3.79 -0.19
C ALA A 35 0.89 4.66 -0.57
N THR A 36 2.11 4.26 -0.19
CA THR A 36 3.34 4.96 -0.59
C THR A 36 3.53 4.97 -2.09
N TRP A 37 3.27 3.85 -2.79
CA TRP A 37 3.32 3.78 -4.25
C TRP A 37 2.35 4.77 -4.89
N TRP A 38 1.10 4.80 -4.45
CA TRP A 38 0.09 5.70 -5.00
C TRP A 38 0.42 7.18 -4.74
N LEU A 39 0.86 7.51 -3.53
CA LEU A 39 1.22 8.87 -3.15
C LEU A 39 2.41 9.42 -3.94
N ARG A 40 3.25 8.58 -4.57
CA ARG A 40 4.28 9.05 -5.52
C ARG A 40 3.69 9.78 -6.73
N PHE A 41 2.41 9.57 -7.02
CA PHE A 41 1.70 10.27 -8.09
C PHE A 41 1.03 11.57 -7.64
N HIS A 42 1.03 11.89 -6.35
CA HIS A 42 0.47 13.11 -5.80
C HIS A 42 1.15 14.35 -6.41
N PRO A 43 0.40 15.42 -6.79
CA PRO A 43 0.97 16.63 -7.40
C PRO A 43 2.11 17.25 -6.58
N LYS A 44 1.94 17.43 -5.26
CA LYS A 44 3.01 17.91 -4.36
C LYS A 44 4.28 17.04 -4.36
N VAL A 45 4.15 15.71 -4.52
CA VAL A 45 5.30 14.79 -4.56
C VAL A 45 6.01 14.84 -5.92
N LYS A 46 5.25 14.90 -7.01
CA LYS A 46 5.80 15.04 -8.36
C LYS A 46 6.48 16.39 -8.55
N GLY A 47 5.87 17.45 -8.03
CA GLY A 47 6.28 18.85 -8.13
C GLY A 47 7.28 19.32 -7.07
N LEU A 48 7.95 18.42 -6.34
CA LEU A 48 8.99 18.83 -5.40
C LEU A 48 10.07 19.67 -6.12
N PRO A 49 10.44 20.85 -5.58
CA PRO A 49 11.30 21.83 -6.26
C PRO A 49 12.78 21.46 -6.09
N PHE A 50 13.19 20.33 -6.70
CA PHE A 50 14.57 19.86 -6.64
C PHE A 50 15.54 20.83 -7.29
N ARG A 51 16.67 21.09 -6.63
CA ARG A 51 17.79 21.85 -7.21
C ARG A 51 18.30 21.19 -8.48
N GLU A 52 18.94 21.98 -9.32
CA GLU A 52 19.71 21.45 -10.44
C GLU A 52 20.83 20.51 -9.95
N GLY A 53 21.13 19.46 -10.71
CA GLY A 53 22.20 18.50 -10.39
C GLY A 53 21.85 17.39 -9.39
N VAL A 54 20.71 17.45 -8.68
CA VAL A 54 20.29 16.35 -7.78
C VAL A 54 20.06 15.08 -8.59
N LYS A 55 20.77 14.00 -8.22
CA LYS A 55 20.74 12.73 -8.95
C LYS A 55 19.36 12.08 -8.89
N ARG A 56 19.05 11.27 -9.89
CA ARG A 56 17.77 10.54 -9.98
C ARG A 56 17.47 9.73 -8.72
N GLN A 57 18.46 9.04 -8.16
CA GLN A 57 18.28 8.21 -6.96
C GLN A 57 17.93 9.06 -5.74
N ASP A 58 18.61 10.19 -5.55
CA ASP A 58 18.36 11.10 -4.43
C ASP A 58 16.96 11.72 -4.54
N ARG A 59 16.51 12.06 -5.76
CA ARG A 59 15.12 12.50 -6.00
C ARG A 59 14.09 11.44 -5.62
N VAL A 60 14.37 10.17 -5.90
CA VAL A 60 13.49 9.05 -5.53
C VAL A 60 13.43 8.90 -4.01
N ASN A 61 14.58 8.87 -3.34
CA ASN A 61 14.65 8.76 -1.88
C ASN A 61 13.95 9.94 -1.20
N ALA A 62 14.21 11.16 -1.66
CA ALA A 62 13.62 12.37 -1.12
C ALA A 62 12.09 12.38 -1.25
N ARG A 63 11.54 11.90 -2.38
CA ARG A 63 10.09 11.74 -2.56
C ARG A 63 9.49 10.72 -1.59
N VAL A 64 10.19 9.61 -1.34
CA VAL A 64 9.72 8.59 -0.39
C VAL A 64 9.71 9.14 1.03
N ARG A 65 10.80 9.78 1.47
CA ARG A 65 10.86 10.41 2.80
C ARG A 65 9.81 11.50 2.99
N TYR A 66 9.53 12.29 1.95
CA TYR A 66 8.45 13.28 1.96
C TYR A 66 7.06 12.64 2.16
N ILE A 67 6.82 11.47 1.57
CA ILE A 67 5.56 10.72 1.76
C ILE A 67 5.48 10.15 3.19
N GLU A 68 6.58 9.63 3.73
CA GLU A 68 6.62 9.04 5.07
C GLU A 68 6.42 10.13 6.14
N GLY A 69 7.17 11.23 6.03
CA GLY A 69 6.97 12.44 6.83
C GLY A 69 7.39 12.30 8.31
N ASP A 70 8.04 11.21 8.67
CA ASP A 70 8.55 10.89 10.02
C ASP A 70 10.06 11.17 10.14
N MET A 71 10.54 12.22 9.46
CA MET A 71 11.94 12.62 9.48
C MET A 71 12.29 13.29 10.81
N GLU A 72 13.40 12.88 11.41
CA GLU A 72 14.04 13.58 12.53
C GLU A 72 14.61 14.93 12.07
N GLU A 73 14.81 15.88 13.00
CA GLU A 73 15.23 17.25 12.64
C GLU A 73 16.58 17.30 11.90
N ALA A 74 17.54 16.45 12.30
CA ALA A 74 18.83 16.35 11.61
C ALA A 74 18.68 15.79 10.19
N GLU A 75 17.83 14.78 10.02
CA GLU A 75 17.54 14.20 8.70
C GLU A 75 16.83 15.21 7.81
N LYS A 76 15.83 15.92 8.35
CA LYS A 76 15.08 16.97 7.65
C LYS A 76 15.99 18.08 7.16
N THR A 77 16.97 18.48 7.97
CA THR A 77 17.97 19.49 7.58
C THR A 77 18.78 19.06 6.36
N GLU A 78 19.21 17.79 6.31
CA GLU A 78 19.93 17.25 5.16
C GLU A 78 19.01 17.09 3.94
N TRP A 79 17.80 16.58 4.17
CA TRP A 79 16.79 16.38 3.13
C TRP A 79 16.44 17.70 2.42
N LEU A 80 16.33 18.82 3.16
CA LEU A 80 16.03 20.14 2.62
C LEU A 80 17.09 20.67 1.64
N LYS A 81 18.34 20.19 1.72
CA LYS A 81 19.41 20.60 0.78
C LYS A 81 19.15 20.17 -0.66
N ASN A 82 18.24 19.20 -0.87
CA ASN A 82 17.85 18.75 -2.20
C ASN A 82 16.98 19.76 -2.95
N PHE A 83 16.46 20.82 -2.31
CA PHE A 83 15.43 21.69 -2.89
C PHE A 83 15.84 23.16 -2.97
N ASP A 84 15.40 23.86 -4.03
CA ASP A 84 15.62 25.30 -4.21
C ASP A 84 14.87 26.11 -3.16
N SER A 85 13.69 25.63 -2.75
CA SER A 85 12.88 26.16 -1.66
C SER A 85 12.31 25.04 -0.80
N PRO A 86 12.04 25.30 0.50
CA PRO A 86 11.37 24.31 1.34
C PRO A 86 10.00 23.95 0.76
N PRO A 87 9.73 22.66 0.47
CA PRO A 87 8.43 22.26 -0.07
C PRO A 87 7.33 22.37 0.99
N GLU A 88 6.12 22.65 0.55
CA GLU A 88 4.93 22.60 1.41
C GLU A 88 4.77 21.19 2.03
N PRO A 89 4.24 21.05 3.25
CA PRO A 89 4.01 19.75 3.84
C PRO A 89 2.93 18.95 3.07
N LEU A 90 3.14 17.64 2.98
CA LEU A 90 2.12 16.69 2.57
C LEU A 90 1.32 16.26 3.81
N THR A 91 0.19 16.92 4.04
CA THR A 91 -0.62 16.74 5.25
C THR A 91 -1.31 15.38 5.27
N ALA A 92 -1.79 14.94 6.44
CA ALA A 92 -2.58 13.72 6.55
C ALA A 92 -3.87 13.79 5.70
N GLU A 93 -4.47 14.98 5.59
CA GLU A 93 -5.66 15.23 4.77
C GLU A 93 -5.35 15.15 3.27
N ASP A 94 -4.22 15.72 2.81
CA ASP A 94 -3.75 15.58 1.44
C ASP A 94 -3.61 14.10 1.06
N LYS A 95 -2.95 13.32 1.94
CA LYS A 95 -2.75 11.88 1.74
C LYS A 95 -4.08 11.14 1.68
N ALA A 96 -4.97 11.39 2.64
CA ALA A 96 -6.27 10.71 2.72
C ALA A 96 -7.14 11.04 1.51
N THR A 97 -7.18 12.29 1.07
CA THR A 97 -7.96 12.73 -0.09
C THR A 97 -7.43 12.10 -1.38
N PHE A 98 -6.12 12.08 -1.57
CA PHE A 98 -5.53 11.49 -2.77
C PHE A 98 -5.68 9.96 -2.82
N LEU A 99 -5.59 9.28 -1.66
CA LEU A 99 -5.81 7.84 -1.56
C LEU A 99 -7.23 7.42 -1.91
N LYS A 100 -8.24 8.26 -1.70
CA LYS A 100 -9.63 7.99 -2.14
C LYS A 100 -9.74 7.85 -3.67
N GLY A 101 -8.81 8.41 -4.43
CA GLY A 101 -8.76 8.28 -5.89
C GLY A 101 -8.14 6.96 -6.39
N LEU A 102 -7.59 6.14 -5.50
CA LEU A 102 -7.07 4.82 -5.88
C LEU A 102 -8.23 3.84 -6.05
N ASP A 103 -8.30 3.17 -7.20
CA ASP A 103 -9.33 2.18 -7.51
C ASP A 103 -8.81 1.07 -8.45
N GLY A 104 -9.56 -0.03 -8.52
CA GLY A 104 -9.27 -1.18 -9.38
C GLY A 104 -8.05 -1.99 -8.95
N VAL A 105 -7.72 -1.99 -7.66
CA VAL A 105 -6.62 -2.79 -7.10
C VAL A 105 -7.10 -4.23 -6.89
N SER A 106 -6.21 -5.19 -7.16
CA SER A 106 -6.42 -6.60 -6.83
C SER A 106 -5.53 -7.01 -5.67
N ILE A 107 -6.05 -7.80 -4.74
CA ILE A 107 -5.30 -8.40 -3.62
C ILE A 107 -5.30 -9.93 -3.74
N SER A 108 -4.16 -10.55 -3.46
CA SER A 108 -4.01 -12.00 -3.36
C SER A 108 -3.29 -12.39 -2.07
N SER A 109 -3.75 -13.47 -1.44
CA SER A 109 -3.17 -14.00 -0.20
C SER A 109 -2.76 -15.46 -0.38
N ASP A 110 -1.56 -15.81 0.10
CA ASP A 110 -1.05 -17.18 -0.01
C ASP A 110 -1.80 -18.22 0.86
N ALA A 111 -2.56 -17.76 1.85
CA ALA A 111 -3.50 -18.55 2.64
C ALA A 111 -4.80 -17.78 2.88
N PHE A 112 -5.76 -18.42 3.55
CA PHE A 112 -7.07 -17.80 3.78
C PHE A 112 -6.99 -16.55 4.66
N PHE A 113 -8.01 -15.69 4.53
CA PHE A 113 -8.22 -14.59 5.48
C PHE A 113 -8.99 -15.12 6.70
N PRO A 114 -8.42 -15.04 7.91
CA PRO A 114 -9.06 -15.60 9.10
C PRO A 114 -10.27 -14.79 9.54
N PHE A 115 -10.30 -13.47 9.25
CA PHE A 115 -11.34 -12.54 9.66
C PHE A 115 -11.57 -11.47 8.57
N ARG A 116 -12.71 -10.77 8.67
CA ARG A 116 -13.10 -9.69 7.73
C ARG A 116 -12.18 -8.46 7.76
N ASP A 117 -11.41 -8.27 8.83
CA ASP A 117 -10.53 -7.11 9.04
C ASP A 117 -9.54 -6.89 7.88
N SER A 118 -9.11 -7.98 7.25
CA SER A 118 -8.26 -7.97 6.06
C SER A 118 -8.94 -7.29 4.87
N ILE A 119 -10.25 -7.51 4.70
CA ILE A 119 -11.09 -6.86 3.68
C ILE A 119 -11.37 -5.40 4.05
N ASP A 120 -11.70 -5.14 5.32
CA ASP A 120 -11.94 -3.78 5.84
C ASP A 120 -10.70 -2.86 5.68
N HIS A 121 -9.50 -3.45 5.74
CA HIS A 121 -8.26 -2.74 5.42
C HIS A 121 -8.05 -2.56 3.92
N ALA A 122 -8.28 -3.61 3.13
CA ALA A 122 -8.09 -3.60 1.69
C ALA A 122 -8.98 -2.56 0.98
N THR A 123 -10.23 -2.35 1.44
CA THR A 123 -11.14 -1.37 0.82
C THR A 123 -10.60 0.06 0.83
N ARG A 124 -9.72 0.41 1.78
CA ARG A 124 -9.12 1.76 1.87
C ARG A 124 -8.10 2.04 0.78
N LEU A 125 -7.73 1.02 0.01
CA LEU A 125 -6.69 1.04 -1.02
C LEU A 125 -7.27 0.74 -2.40
N GLY A 126 -8.57 1.00 -2.61
CA GLY A 126 -9.20 0.82 -3.92
C GLY A 126 -9.33 -0.63 -4.37
N VAL A 127 -9.30 -1.59 -3.44
CA VAL A 127 -9.41 -3.00 -3.80
C VAL A 127 -10.82 -3.31 -4.32
N LYS A 128 -10.87 -3.95 -5.48
CA LYS A 128 -12.11 -4.44 -6.13
C LYS A 128 -12.12 -5.95 -6.37
N TYR A 129 -10.95 -6.58 -6.32
CA TYR A 129 -10.78 -8.00 -6.64
C TYR A 129 -9.93 -8.69 -5.58
N VAL A 130 -10.40 -9.81 -5.06
CA VAL A 130 -9.77 -10.57 -3.97
C VAL A 130 -9.59 -12.02 -4.40
N ALA A 131 -8.37 -12.56 -4.25
CA ALA A 131 -8.10 -13.98 -4.45
C ALA A 131 -7.49 -14.58 -3.17
N GLN A 132 -8.08 -15.68 -2.70
CA GLN A 132 -7.58 -16.41 -1.53
C GLN A 132 -7.99 -17.90 -1.61
N PRO A 133 -7.35 -18.83 -0.89
CA PRO A 133 -7.64 -20.27 -1.06
C PRO A 133 -9.02 -20.72 -0.56
N GLY A 134 -9.61 -19.98 0.38
CA GLY A 134 -10.76 -20.41 1.19
C GLY A 134 -10.36 -21.41 2.28
N GLY A 135 -11.32 -21.80 3.11
CA GLY A 135 -11.14 -22.77 4.19
C GLY A 135 -11.06 -22.14 5.59
N SER A 136 -11.42 -20.86 5.75
CA SER A 136 -11.60 -20.26 7.08
C SER A 136 -12.94 -20.71 7.68
N VAL A 137 -12.98 -20.91 8.99
CA VAL A 137 -14.26 -21.04 9.71
C VAL A 137 -15.15 -19.80 9.58
N ALA A 138 -14.54 -18.64 9.28
CA ALA A 138 -15.20 -17.36 9.10
C ALA A 138 -15.35 -16.96 7.61
N ASP A 139 -15.22 -17.89 6.65
CA ASP A 139 -15.31 -17.56 5.22
C ASP A 139 -16.60 -16.80 4.87
N ALA A 140 -17.74 -17.14 5.50
CA ALA A 140 -19.01 -16.44 5.30
C ALA A 140 -18.91 -14.94 5.67
N GLU A 141 -18.29 -14.61 6.80
CA GLU A 141 -18.10 -13.21 7.24
C GLU A 141 -17.19 -12.44 6.28
N VAL A 142 -16.14 -13.09 5.76
CA VAL A 142 -15.21 -12.50 4.79
C VAL A 142 -15.90 -12.25 3.45
N ILE A 143 -16.75 -13.18 3.00
CA ILE A 143 -17.58 -13.03 1.79
C ILE A 143 -18.55 -11.87 1.95
N ASP A 144 -19.25 -11.79 3.08
CA ASP A 144 -20.20 -10.71 3.37
C ASP A 144 -19.52 -9.34 3.40
N ALA A 145 -18.29 -9.27 3.93
CA ALA A 145 -17.49 -8.04 3.86
C ALA A 145 -17.18 -7.65 2.42
N CYS A 146 -16.77 -8.60 1.56
CA CYS A 146 -16.55 -8.32 0.14
C CYS A 146 -17.83 -7.85 -0.56
N ASN A 147 -18.97 -8.50 -0.31
CA ASN A 147 -20.26 -8.08 -0.85
C ASN A 147 -20.62 -6.66 -0.40
N THR A 148 -20.43 -6.34 0.88
CA THR A 148 -20.69 -5.01 1.45
C THR A 148 -19.89 -3.91 0.74
N TYR A 149 -18.63 -4.19 0.39
CA TYR A 149 -17.77 -3.23 -0.30
C TYR A 149 -17.81 -3.32 -1.83
N GLY A 150 -18.66 -4.19 -2.39
CA GLY A 150 -18.77 -4.41 -3.83
C GLY A 150 -17.47 -4.96 -4.46
N MET A 151 -16.80 -5.88 -3.77
CA MET A 151 -15.60 -6.57 -4.26
C MET A 151 -15.96 -7.94 -4.81
N ALA A 152 -15.33 -8.32 -5.92
CA ALA A 152 -15.37 -9.71 -6.39
C ALA A 152 -14.32 -10.54 -5.63
N MET A 153 -14.73 -11.70 -5.09
CA MET A 153 -13.83 -12.63 -4.42
C MET A 153 -13.79 -13.98 -5.14
N ALA A 154 -12.60 -14.54 -5.30
CA ALA A 154 -12.36 -15.87 -5.84
C ALA A 154 -11.68 -16.78 -4.81
N PHE A 155 -12.28 -17.95 -4.57
CA PHE A 155 -11.66 -19.04 -3.83
C PHE A 155 -10.85 -19.94 -4.75
N THR A 156 -9.53 -19.98 -4.56
CA THR A 156 -8.61 -20.68 -5.47
C THR A 156 -8.44 -22.17 -5.15
N LYS A 157 -8.78 -22.59 -3.92
CA LYS A 157 -8.49 -23.93 -3.38
C LYS A 157 -7.00 -24.31 -3.43
N LEU A 158 -6.11 -23.33 -3.60
CA LEU A 158 -4.67 -23.52 -3.72
C LEU A 158 -3.93 -22.63 -2.73
N ARG A 159 -3.30 -23.24 -1.72
CA ARG A 159 -2.43 -22.56 -0.76
C ARG A 159 -1.01 -22.45 -1.31
N LEU A 160 -0.36 -21.30 -1.14
CA LEU A 160 0.90 -20.94 -1.80
C LEU A 160 2.03 -20.64 -0.81
N PHE A 161 2.19 -21.47 0.23
CA PHE A 161 3.29 -21.27 1.18
C PHE A 161 4.66 -21.47 0.55
N HIS A 162 5.61 -20.62 0.93
CA HIS A 162 6.99 -20.69 0.49
C HIS A 162 7.93 -20.25 1.62
N HIS A 163 8.74 -21.19 2.10
CA HIS A 163 9.79 -21.02 3.12
C HIS A 163 11.17 -20.95 2.47
#